data_AF-A0A3N5EVZ1-F1
#
_entry.id   AF-A0A3N5EVZ1-F1
#
_cell.length_a   1.000
_cell.length_b   1.000
_cell.length_c   1.000
_cell.angle_alpha   90.00
_cell.angle_beta   90.00
_cell.angle_gamma   90.00
#
_symmetry.space_group_name_H-M   'P 1'
#
loop_
_entity.id
_entity.type
_entity.pdbx_description
1 polymer ?
#
loop_
_entity_poly.entity_id
_entity_poly.type
_entity_poly.pdbx_seq_one_letter_code
_entity_poly.pdbx_strand_id
1 'polypeptide(L)'
;MRVLDQAAPVYAPHPIGPAAPIASWAAIPRVVIERVPTFAYTWDDDDPTVDWDASGKVWDDPAAGGGYVDAVCDFQAVELAAGNPDELMLFPAARAVVSLDNRTGRWTQYDESGRLIYFAPGRRLHVLADYAGEAWWLFSGTIDTWDLQADGSVAVEAHDRLAVLAAEIGTYTPGSGGTAAAQRLSDILTVAGDTGPTRFDPGGPALTAQPTERSPLEECQVVALSAGGILYADADGTLLYRDQLWTRGRDDQPTVPVFSDNVCTGDAVVVWDAELSTDDEHLATKVTLTNVAGTTVTATTNDPLLLQGQPYPLTHPDPDQWTTAAQGQAVANATLNLYDKLTVGVRRFELHLLDPTRSLWRTGIDMRLGDRIRFQHDFPVPSGVDVGTFDITAIVSTITHEITPEAWVVGVGTTPAVAATITQRWDRTQWMWDQADAVWR
;
A
#
# COMPACT_ATOMS: atom_id res chain seq x y z
N MET A 1 -8.11 17.07 4.45
CA MET A 1 -6.72 16.62 4.39
C MET A 1 -6.37 15.96 5.72
N ARG A 2 -5.73 14.78 5.71
CA ARG A 2 -5.17 14.21 6.94
C ARG A 2 -4.07 15.15 7.44
N VAL A 3 -3.92 15.26 8.76
CA VAL A 3 -3.05 16.27 9.39
C VAL A 3 -1.56 16.06 9.04
N LEU A 4 -1.19 14.89 8.52
CA LEU A 4 0.20 14.44 8.38
C LEU A 4 0.61 14.11 6.93
N ASP A 5 -0.24 14.39 5.94
CA ASP A 5 0.11 14.16 4.53
C ASP A 5 1.23 15.12 4.08
N GLN A 6 2.09 14.65 3.17
CA GLN A 6 3.02 15.53 2.47
C GLN A 6 2.26 16.63 1.71
N ALA A 7 2.86 17.81 1.63
CA ALA A 7 2.31 18.87 0.80
C ALA A 7 2.29 18.42 -0.67
N ALA A 8 1.14 18.57 -1.34
CA ALA A 8 1.03 18.28 -2.76
C ALA A 8 2.06 19.10 -3.56
N PRO A 9 2.65 18.53 -4.62
CA PRO A 9 3.61 19.24 -5.45
C PRO A 9 2.95 20.46 -6.08
N VAL A 10 3.71 21.55 -6.24
CA VAL A 10 3.27 22.68 -7.04
C VAL A 10 3.44 22.30 -8.51
N TYR A 11 2.34 22.24 -9.24
CA TYR A 11 2.33 21.91 -10.67
C TYR A 11 1.69 23.02 -11.49
N ALA A 12 2.15 23.18 -12.73
CA ALA A 12 1.51 24.07 -13.68
C ALA A 12 0.23 23.38 -14.18
N PRO A 13 -0.96 23.97 -13.97
CA PRO A 13 -2.19 23.40 -14.48
C PRO A 13 -2.17 23.45 -16.01
N HIS A 14 -2.80 22.45 -16.62
CA HIS A 14 -2.98 22.47 -18.06
C HIS A 14 -3.87 23.67 -18.47
N PRO A 15 -3.55 24.41 -19.55
CA PRO A 15 -4.35 25.56 -19.99
C PRO A 15 -5.77 25.17 -20.44
N ILE A 16 -5.95 23.91 -20.83
CA ILE A 16 -7.23 23.28 -21.12
C ILE A 16 -7.55 22.37 -19.93
N GLY A 17 -8.67 22.58 -19.25
CA GLY A 17 -9.10 21.72 -18.15
C GLY A 17 -9.35 20.27 -18.59
N PRO A 18 -9.70 19.37 -17.65
CA PRO A 18 -10.13 18.02 -18.00
C PRO A 18 -11.23 18.05 -19.06
N ALA A 19 -11.22 17.09 -19.99
CA ALA A 19 -12.31 16.94 -20.94
C ALA A 19 -13.59 16.47 -20.23
N ALA A 20 -14.75 16.71 -20.84
CA ALA A 20 -15.97 16.04 -20.41
C ALA A 20 -15.82 14.52 -20.66
N PRO A 21 -16.32 13.66 -19.76
CA PRO A 21 -17.18 13.96 -18.62
C PRO A 21 -16.44 14.31 -17.31
N ILE A 22 -15.13 14.11 -17.21
CA ILE A 22 -14.33 14.25 -15.98
C ILE A 22 -14.47 15.65 -15.36
N ALA A 23 -14.55 16.70 -16.19
CA ALA A 23 -14.77 18.07 -15.71
C ALA A 23 -16.05 18.29 -14.88
N SER A 24 -17.01 17.38 -14.96
CA SER A 24 -18.28 17.44 -14.23
C SER A 24 -18.27 16.66 -12.91
N TRP A 25 -17.21 15.91 -12.64
CA TRP A 25 -17.10 15.10 -11.43
C TRP A 25 -16.89 15.98 -10.20
N ALA A 26 -17.32 15.48 -9.04
CA ALA A 26 -17.12 16.21 -7.79
C ALA A 26 -15.65 16.19 -7.33
N ALA A 27 -14.92 15.10 -7.63
CA ALA A 27 -13.47 15.05 -7.52
C ALA A 27 -12.84 14.91 -8.90
N ILE A 28 -11.79 15.68 -9.17
CA ILE A 28 -11.08 15.66 -10.44
C ILE A 28 -9.75 14.92 -10.23
N PRO A 29 -9.51 13.79 -10.90
CA PRO A 29 -8.20 13.13 -10.84
C PRO A 29 -7.15 14.03 -11.50
N ARG A 30 -5.94 14.05 -10.95
CA ARG A 30 -4.78 14.77 -11.49
C ARG A 30 -3.64 13.80 -11.65
N VAL A 31 -3.03 13.84 -12.83
CA VAL A 31 -1.82 13.08 -13.11
C VAL A 31 -0.70 14.09 -13.27
N VAL A 32 0.22 14.10 -12.32
CA VAL A 32 1.25 15.13 -12.19
C VAL A 32 2.60 14.51 -12.47
N ILE A 33 3.21 14.90 -13.59
CA ILE A 33 4.46 14.31 -14.09
C ILE A 33 5.59 15.33 -13.96
N GLU A 34 6.71 14.90 -13.39
CA GLU A 34 7.93 15.70 -13.34
C GLU A 34 8.57 15.83 -14.73
N ARG A 35 8.91 17.07 -15.11
CA ARG A 35 9.62 17.34 -16.35
C ARG A 35 11.13 17.24 -16.16
N VAL A 36 11.80 16.85 -17.24
CA VAL A 36 13.23 17.08 -17.40
C VAL A 36 13.46 18.60 -17.54
N PRO A 37 14.41 19.20 -16.82
CA PRO A 37 14.73 20.61 -16.99
C PRO A 37 15.20 20.93 -18.42
N THR A 38 14.62 21.97 -19.01
CA THR A 38 14.97 22.45 -20.35
C THR A 38 16.42 22.90 -20.51
N PHE A 39 17.12 23.20 -19.41
CA PHE A 39 18.50 23.71 -19.44
C PHE A 39 19.59 22.62 -19.51
N ALA A 40 19.22 21.33 -19.56
CA ALA A 40 20.18 20.23 -19.52
C ALA A 40 20.69 19.75 -20.91
N TYR A 41 20.12 20.25 -22.03
CA TYR A 41 20.50 19.79 -23.37
C TYR A 41 20.92 20.93 -24.30
N THR A 42 21.90 21.74 -23.92
CA THR A 42 22.81 22.25 -24.94
C THR A 42 23.70 21.08 -25.34
N TRP A 43 23.27 20.30 -26.34
CA TRP A 43 24.18 19.47 -27.10
C TRP A 43 25.17 20.40 -27.77
N ASP A 44 26.33 20.52 -27.14
CA ASP A 44 27.42 21.36 -27.59
C ASP A 44 28.24 20.58 -28.62
N ASP A 45 27.66 20.39 -29.80
CA ASP A 45 28.39 19.86 -30.95
C ASP A 45 29.37 20.91 -31.53
N ASP A 46 29.43 22.13 -30.96
CA ASP A 46 30.19 23.28 -31.49
C ASP A 46 31.42 23.69 -30.64
N ASP A 47 31.58 23.21 -29.40
CA ASP A 47 32.75 23.49 -28.54
C ASP A 47 33.60 22.23 -28.26
N PRO A 48 34.73 22.04 -28.96
CA PRO A 48 35.63 20.90 -28.77
C PRO A 48 36.44 20.96 -27.46
N THR A 49 36.19 21.92 -26.57
CA THR A 49 36.98 22.11 -25.33
C THR A 49 36.24 21.78 -24.04
N VAL A 50 34.95 21.38 -24.12
CA VAL A 50 34.16 21.03 -22.93
C VAL A 50 34.40 19.57 -22.54
N ASP A 51 34.89 19.39 -21.31
CA ASP A 51 35.22 18.10 -20.70
C ASP A 51 33.93 17.31 -20.42
N TRP A 52 33.79 16.12 -21.03
CA TRP A 52 32.58 15.30 -20.94
C TRP A 52 32.36 14.69 -19.54
N ASP A 53 33.38 14.68 -18.69
CA ASP A 53 33.41 14.07 -17.35
C ASP A 53 33.33 15.11 -16.19
N ALA A 54 32.97 16.36 -16.48
CA ALA A 54 32.80 17.35 -15.42
C ALA A 54 31.51 17.07 -14.62
N SER A 55 31.67 16.62 -13.37
CA SER A 55 30.60 16.41 -12.39
C SER A 55 29.59 17.57 -12.40
N GLY A 56 28.33 17.28 -12.74
CA GLY A 56 27.23 18.27 -12.79
C GLY A 56 26.67 18.57 -14.19
N LYS A 57 26.93 17.74 -15.21
CA LYS A 57 26.36 17.90 -16.56
C LYS A 57 25.73 16.59 -17.08
N VAL A 58 24.53 16.72 -17.64
CA VAL A 58 23.72 15.82 -18.49
C VAL A 58 23.33 14.44 -17.92
N TRP A 59 24.21 13.73 -17.21
CA TRP A 59 23.94 12.39 -16.67
C TRP A 59 23.99 12.30 -15.15
N ASP A 60 24.62 13.27 -14.47
CA ASP A 60 24.93 13.19 -13.04
C ASP A 60 23.93 13.89 -12.11
N ASP A 61 22.89 14.56 -12.64
CA ASP A 61 21.87 15.20 -11.81
C ASP A 61 20.43 14.88 -12.27
N PRO A 62 19.96 13.64 -12.03
CA PRO A 62 18.55 13.31 -12.17
C PRO A 62 17.64 14.12 -11.22
N ALA A 63 18.19 14.87 -10.24
CA ALA A 63 17.46 15.55 -9.18
C ALA A 63 17.20 17.05 -9.44
N ALA A 64 17.74 17.65 -10.50
CA ALA A 64 17.27 18.95 -10.96
C ALA A 64 15.84 18.79 -11.53
N GLY A 65 14.81 19.12 -10.75
CA GLY A 65 13.42 19.01 -11.18
C GLY A 65 13.04 20.11 -12.17
N GLY A 66 12.54 19.75 -13.36
CA GLY A 66 12.06 20.68 -14.40
C GLY A 66 10.67 21.27 -14.12
N GLY A 67 10.19 21.13 -12.87
CA GLY A 67 8.82 21.43 -12.46
C GLY A 67 7.84 20.31 -12.83
N TYR A 68 6.65 20.37 -12.24
CA TYR A 68 5.58 19.39 -12.48
C TYR A 68 4.52 19.92 -13.44
N VAL A 69 3.96 19.03 -14.25
CA VAL A 69 2.85 19.35 -15.14
C VAL A 69 1.71 18.36 -15.01
N ASP A 70 0.51 18.93 -15.02
CA ASP A 70 -0.75 18.19 -15.04
C ASP A 70 -1.04 17.65 -16.45
N ALA A 71 -1.30 16.35 -16.53
CA ALA A 71 -1.63 15.59 -17.73
C ALA A 71 -3.14 15.28 -17.85
N VAL A 72 -3.99 15.82 -16.97
CA VAL A 72 -5.43 15.46 -16.93
C VAL A 72 -6.19 15.70 -18.24
N CYS A 73 -5.76 16.64 -19.09
CA CYS A 73 -6.45 16.91 -20.36
C CYS A 73 -6.26 15.80 -21.40
N ASP A 74 -5.16 15.06 -21.30
CA ASP A 74 -4.80 13.96 -22.19
C ASP A 74 -5.01 12.61 -21.50
N PHE A 75 -5.66 12.60 -20.34
CA PHE A 75 -5.93 11.42 -19.54
C PHE A 75 -6.91 10.46 -20.25
N GLN A 76 -6.52 9.19 -20.35
CA GLN A 76 -7.38 8.11 -20.85
C GLN A 76 -7.70 7.07 -19.78
N ALA A 77 -6.71 6.70 -18.97
CA ALA A 77 -6.91 5.76 -17.87
C ALA A 77 -5.82 5.91 -16.82
N VAL A 78 -6.16 5.57 -15.58
CA VAL A 78 -5.22 5.31 -14.49
C VAL A 78 -5.63 4.01 -13.82
N GLU A 79 -4.69 3.10 -13.68
CA GLU A 79 -4.79 1.90 -12.86
C GLU A 79 -3.75 2.00 -11.75
N LEU A 80 -4.22 2.06 -10.50
CA LEU A 80 -3.36 2.04 -9.31
C LEU A 80 -3.61 0.77 -8.54
N ALA A 81 -2.56 0.12 -8.09
CA ALA A 81 -2.61 -1.00 -7.17
C ALA A 81 -1.56 -0.82 -6.08
N ALA A 82 -2.00 -0.63 -4.85
CA ALA A 82 -1.15 -0.51 -3.68
C ALA A 82 -1.50 -1.60 -2.66
N GLY A 83 -0.47 -2.20 -2.04
CA GLY A 83 -0.66 -3.23 -1.04
C GLY A 83 -0.68 -4.64 -1.60
N ASN A 84 -1.62 -5.46 -1.13
CA ASN A 84 -1.68 -6.90 -1.36
C ASN A 84 -0.44 -7.64 -0.81
N PRO A 85 -0.20 -7.55 0.51
CA PRO A 85 0.94 -8.20 1.12
C PRO A 85 0.80 -9.73 1.09
N ASP A 86 1.92 -10.42 1.28
CA ASP A 86 1.93 -11.87 1.47
C ASP A 86 1.40 -12.28 2.86
N GLU A 87 1.46 -13.59 3.14
CA GLU A 87 1.01 -14.13 4.42
C GLU A 87 1.77 -13.59 5.63
N LEU A 88 3.00 -13.10 5.46
CA LEU A 88 3.83 -12.50 6.50
C LEU A 88 3.68 -10.98 6.59
N MET A 89 2.72 -10.41 5.87
CA MET A 89 2.49 -8.98 5.78
C MET A 89 3.68 -8.22 5.13
N LEU A 90 4.41 -8.87 4.21
CA LEU A 90 5.42 -8.22 3.39
C LEU A 90 4.75 -7.53 2.20
N PHE A 91 4.78 -6.19 2.22
CA PHE A 91 4.17 -5.38 1.18
C PHE A 91 5.07 -5.31 -0.06
N PRO A 92 4.55 -5.60 -1.26
CA PRO A 92 5.24 -5.31 -2.51
C PRO A 92 5.18 -3.80 -2.81
N ALA A 93 6.00 -3.36 -3.77
CA ALA A 93 5.90 -2.00 -4.30
C ALA A 93 4.53 -1.77 -4.96
N ALA A 94 3.89 -0.66 -4.64
CA ALA A 94 2.69 -0.22 -5.34
C ALA A 94 3.02 0.15 -6.79
N ARG A 95 2.05 -0.07 -7.68
CA ARG A 95 2.17 0.15 -9.13
C ARG A 95 1.10 1.12 -9.60
N ALA A 96 1.50 2.04 -10.48
CA ALA A 96 0.62 2.94 -11.19
C ALA A 96 0.85 2.82 -12.70
N VAL A 97 -0.22 2.62 -13.46
CA VAL A 97 -0.21 2.66 -14.92
C VAL A 97 -1.09 3.80 -15.37
N VAL A 98 -0.54 4.71 -16.17
CA VAL A 98 -1.25 5.84 -16.76
C VAL A 98 -1.25 5.70 -18.27
N SER A 99 -2.44 5.79 -18.87
CA SER A 99 -2.58 5.93 -20.32
C SER A 99 -2.90 7.38 -20.68
N LEU A 100 -2.12 7.94 -21.60
CA LEU A 100 -2.27 9.31 -22.09
C LEU A 100 -2.50 9.32 -23.61
N ASP A 101 -3.38 10.22 -24.07
CA ASP A 101 -3.52 10.53 -25.49
C ASP A 101 -2.30 11.34 -25.96
N ASN A 102 -1.54 10.77 -26.89
CA ASN A 102 -0.34 11.39 -27.45
C ASN A 102 -0.47 11.68 -28.96
N ARG A 103 -1.68 11.87 -29.49
CA ARG A 103 -1.87 12.26 -30.91
C ARG A 103 -1.18 13.57 -31.30
N THR A 104 -0.94 14.45 -30.34
CA THR A 104 -0.22 15.72 -30.55
C THR A 104 1.29 15.57 -30.48
N GLY A 105 1.80 14.39 -30.11
CA GLY A 105 3.23 14.14 -29.89
C GLY A 105 3.81 14.74 -28.60
N ARG A 106 2.99 15.40 -27.78
CA ARG A 106 3.39 16.11 -26.55
C ARG A 106 4.11 15.23 -25.52
N TRP A 107 3.68 13.99 -25.37
CA TRP A 107 4.16 13.01 -24.40
C TRP A 107 5.20 12.06 -25.02
N THR A 108 5.70 12.38 -26.21
CA THR A 108 6.79 11.60 -26.81
C THR A 108 8.07 11.84 -26.03
N GLN A 109 8.89 10.80 -25.88
CA GLN A 109 10.19 10.93 -25.20
C GLN A 109 11.20 11.68 -26.07
N TYR A 110 11.14 11.46 -27.38
CA TYR A 110 12.10 11.94 -28.35
C TYR A 110 11.46 12.91 -29.35
N ASP A 111 12.22 13.91 -29.77
CA ASP A 111 11.87 14.72 -30.94
C ASP A 111 12.14 13.96 -32.26
N GLU A 112 11.82 14.59 -33.40
CA GLU A 112 12.07 14.02 -34.74
C GLU A 112 13.57 13.75 -35.02
N SER A 113 14.47 14.36 -34.26
CA SER A 113 15.92 14.18 -34.36
C SER A 113 16.45 13.10 -33.40
N GLY A 114 15.57 12.43 -32.64
CA GLY A 114 15.93 11.41 -31.67
C GLY A 114 16.45 11.95 -30.33
N ARG A 115 16.25 13.24 -30.02
CA ARG A 115 16.72 13.86 -28.77
C ARG A 115 15.65 13.80 -27.69
N LEU A 116 16.07 13.51 -26.46
CA LEU A 116 15.17 13.51 -25.31
C LEU A 116 14.60 14.92 -25.09
N ILE A 117 13.27 15.04 -24.99
CA ILE A 117 12.60 16.34 -24.84
C ILE A 117 12.23 16.66 -23.41
N TYR A 118 11.27 15.95 -22.80
CA TYR A 118 10.68 16.37 -21.52
C TYR A 118 10.34 15.25 -20.54
N PHE A 119 10.10 14.04 -21.03
CA PHE A 119 9.58 12.94 -20.23
C PHE A 119 10.40 11.69 -20.48
N ALA A 120 10.73 10.98 -19.40
CA ALA A 120 11.59 9.81 -19.43
C ALA A 120 11.38 8.96 -18.17
N PRO A 121 11.78 7.68 -18.20
CA PRO A 121 12.02 6.89 -16.99
C PRO A 121 12.95 7.61 -16.00
N GLY A 122 12.81 7.31 -14.71
CA GLY A 122 13.53 7.93 -13.59
C GLY A 122 12.93 9.24 -13.09
N ARG A 123 11.82 9.72 -13.68
CA ARG A 123 11.09 10.93 -13.25
C ARG A 123 9.97 10.60 -12.28
N ARG A 124 9.56 11.57 -11.46
CA ARG A 124 8.44 11.37 -10.52
C ARG A 124 7.08 11.43 -11.20
N LEU A 125 6.20 10.53 -10.78
CA LEU A 125 4.79 10.51 -11.11
C LEU A 125 3.97 10.58 -9.82
N HIS A 126 3.03 11.53 -9.78
CA HIS A 126 2.05 11.64 -8.70
C HIS A 126 0.64 11.54 -9.27
N VAL A 127 -0.23 10.82 -8.57
CA VAL A 127 -1.66 10.81 -8.86
C VAL A 127 -2.40 11.36 -7.67
N LEU A 128 -3.21 12.40 -7.91
CA LEU A 128 -3.96 13.11 -6.90
C LEU A 128 -5.46 13.13 -7.27
N ALA A 129 -6.31 13.48 -6.30
CA ALA A 129 -7.70 13.84 -6.52
C ALA A 129 -7.96 15.23 -5.94
N ASP A 130 -8.37 16.20 -6.77
CA ASP A 130 -8.85 17.49 -6.29
C ASP A 130 -10.32 17.35 -5.86
N TYR A 131 -10.60 17.45 -4.57
CA TYR A 131 -11.96 17.36 -4.02
C TYR A 131 -12.19 18.44 -2.97
N ALA A 132 -13.28 19.19 -3.12
CA ALA A 132 -13.66 20.28 -2.21
C ALA A 132 -12.57 21.35 -1.99
N GLY A 133 -11.72 21.59 -3.00
CA GLY A 133 -10.64 22.57 -2.95
C GLY A 133 -9.33 22.07 -2.32
N GLU A 134 -9.25 20.79 -1.98
CA GLU A 134 -8.06 20.13 -1.44
C GLU A 134 -7.57 19.03 -2.39
N ALA A 135 -6.25 18.84 -2.47
CA ALA A 135 -5.63 17.73 -3.19
C ALA A 135 -5.44 16.54 -2.24
N TRP A 136 -5.90 15.36 -2.67
CA TRP A 136 -5.79 14.09 -1.95
C TRP A 136 -4.82 13.18 -2.67
N TRP A 137 -3.85 12.61 -1.95
CA TRP A 137 -2.88 11.69 -2.54
C TRP A 137 -3.51 10.32 -2.84
N LEU A 138 -3.33 9.85 -4.06
CA LEU A 138 -3.69 8.49 -4.48
C LEU A 138 -2.44 7.64 -4.76
N PHE A 139 -1.37 8.26 -5.27
CA PHE A 139 -0.09 7.60 -5.56
C PHE A 139 1.06 8.61 -5.67
N SER A 140 2.26 8.17 -5.31
CA SER A 140 3.53 8.88 -5.46
C SER A 140 4.63 7.86 -5.75
N GLY A 141 5.35 8.05 -6.86
CA GLY A 141 6.34 7.08 -7.30
C GLY A 141 7.29 7.60 -8.36
N THR A 142 8.12 6.70 -8.88
CA THR A 142 9.10 6.95 -9.94
C THR A 142 8.71 6.15 -11.17
N ILE A 143 8.80 6.77 -12.35
CA ILE A 143 8.48 6.18 -13.64
C ILE A 143 9.58 5.17 -14.00
N ASP A 144 9.19 3.93 -14.27
CA ASP A 144 10.10 2.87 -14.69
C ASP A 144 10.04 2.63 -16.19
N THR A 145 8.84 2.68 -16.77
CA THR A 145 8.64 2.48 -18.20
C THR A 145 7.78 3.60 -18.79
N TRP A 146 8.03 3.86 -20.06
CA TRP A 146 7.30 4.88 -20.81
C TRP A 146 7.27 4.45 -22.27
N ASP A 147 6.13 3.90 -22.67
CA ASP A 147 5.98 3.18 -23.92
C ASP A 147 5.01 3.90 -24.84
N LEU A 148 5.51 4.28 -26.03
CA LEU A 148 4.68 4.81 -27.10
C LEU A 148 3.97 3.66 -27.82
N GLN A 149 2.65 3.68 -27.78
CA GLN A 149 1.81 2.67 -28.41
C GLN A 149 1.56 3.00 -29.88
N ALA A 150 1.27 1.96 -30.67
CA ALA A 150 1.05 2.09 -32.11
C ALA A 150 -0.22 2.89 -32.46
N ASP A 151 -1.16 3.02 -31.54
CA ASP A 151 -2.40 3.80 -31.68
C ASP A 151 -2.22 5.29 -31.37
N GLY A 152 -1.00 5.72 -31.03
CA GLY A 152 -0.68 7.09 -30.66
C GLY A 152 -0.97 7.43 -29.19
N SER A 153 -1.22 6.45 -28.33
CA SER A 153 -1.23 6.63 -26.88
C SER A 153 0.16 6.42 -26.26
N VAL A 154 0.34 6.87 -25.02
CA VAL A 154 1.54 6.61 -24.21
C VAL A 154 1.10 5.92 -22.93
N ALA A 155 1.72 4.78 -22.64
CA ALA A 155 1.59 4.08 -21.37
C ALA A 155 2.79 4.42 -20.48
N VAL A 156 2.53 4.92 -19.28
CA VAL A 156 3.54 5.26 -18.27
C VAL A 156 3.33 4.34 -17.08
N GLU A 157 4.35 3.55 -16.75
CA GLU A 157 4.35 2.73 -15.54
C GLU A 157 5.29 3.33 -14.51
N ALA A 158 4.82 3.43 -13.28
CA ALA A 158 5.60 3.89 -12.15
C ALA A 158 5.38 2.98 -10.94
N HIS A 159 6.44 2.81 -10.16
CA HIS A 159 6.36 2.15 -8.87
C HIS A 159 6.67 3.12 -7.73
N ASP A 160 6.14 2.81 -6.54
CA ASP A 160 6.41 3.58 -5.35
C ASP A 160 7.88 3.44 -4.89
N ARG A 161 8.17 4.08 -3.76
CA ARG A 161 9.51 4.12 -3.16
C ARG A 161 10.07 2.73 -2.80
N LEU A 162 9.24 1.71 -2.58
CA LEU A 162 9.73 0.36 -2.28
C LEU A 162 10.50 -0.22 -3.47
N ALA A 163 10.10 0.09 -4.71
CA ALA A 163 10.83 -0.38 -5.89
C ALA A 163 12.24 0.21 -5.97
N VAL A 164 12.42 1.47 -5.58
CA VAL A 164 13.76 2.10 -5.51
C VAL A 164 14.64 1.42 -4.47
N LEU A 165 14.05 1.06 -3.31
CA LEU A 165 14.76 0.37 -2.23
C LEU A 165 15.08 -1.10 -2.56
N ALA A 166 14.47 -1.69 -3.59
CA ALA A 166 14.76 -3.04 -4.03
C ALA A 166 16.09 -3.15 -4.81
N ALA A 167 16.70 -2.03 -5.19
CA ALA A 167 17.99 -2.02 -5.88
C ALA A 167 19.15 -2.43 -4.94
N GLU A 168 20.00 -3.35 -5.38
CA GLU A 168 21.19 -3.76 -4.63
C GLU A 168 22.22 -2.61 -4.56
N ILE A 169 22.83 -2.42 -3.38
CA ILE A 169 23.86 -1.40 -3.13
C ILE A 169 25.22 -1.98 -2.72
N GLY A 170 25.39 -3.29 -2.88
CA GLY A 170 26.56 -4.04 -2.41
C GLY A 170 26.53 -4.29 -0.89
N THR A 171 27.67 -4.70 -0.33
CA THR A 171 27.74 -5.04 1.10
C THR A 171 27.70 -3.79 1.98
N TYR A 172 26.80 -3.76 2.96
CA TYR A 172 26.74 -2.70 3.97
C TYR A 172 26.39 -3.24 5.35
N THR A 173 26.57 -2.42 6.38
CA THR A 173 26.11 -2.74 7.74
C THR A 173 24.89 -1.88 8.05
N PRO A 174 23.72 -2.47 8.34
CA PRO A 174 22.49 -1.74 8.58
C PRO A 174 22.56 -1.17 9.99
N GLY A 175 23.27 -0.06 10.22
CA GLY A 175 23.35 0.58 11.54
C GLY A 175 24.15 -0.18 12.61
N SER A 176 23.90 0.16 13.88
CA SER A 176 24.64 -0.38 15.04
C SER A 176 23.82 -1.36 15.87
N GLY A 177 24.48 -2.37 16.45
CA GLY A 177 23.81 -3.35 17.32
C GLY A 177 23.22 -2.73 18.58
N GLY A 178 22.06 -3.21 19.01
CA GLY A 178 21.31 -2.68 20.16
C GLY A 178 20.33 -1.56 19.82
N THR A 179 20.25 -1.14 18.56
CA THR A 179 19.27 -0.14 18.10
C THR A 179 17.87 -0.74 17.95
N ALA A 180 16.85 0.11 18.15
CA ALA A 180 15.45 -0.25 17.88
C ALA A 180 15.16 -0.23 16.37
N ALA A 181 14.07 -0.88 15.96
CA ALA A 181 13.67 -1.01 14.56
C ALA A 181 13.57 0.33 13.81
N ALA A 182 12.92 1.35 14.39
CA ALA A 182 12.82 2.66 13.73
C ALA A 182 14.18 3.29 13.40
N GLN A 183 15.11 3.30 14.37
CA GLN A 183 16.46 3.84 14.13
C GLN A 183 17.19 3.00 13.08
N ARG A 184 17.02 1.67 13.14
CA ARG A 184 17.62 0.75 12.19
C ARG A 184 17.15 1.00 10.76
N LEU A 185 15.85 1.19 10.56
CA LEU A 185 15.27 1.53 9.26
C LEU A 185 15.86 2.85 8.75
N SER A 186 15.93 3.89 9.59
CA SER A 186 16.54 5.17 9.22
C SER A 186 18.02 5.04 8.83
N ASP A 187 18.78 4.19 9.53
CA ASP A 187 20.19 3.92 9.21
C ASP A 187 20.31 3.21 7.84
N ILE A 188 19.43 2.25 7.52
CA ILE A 188 19.40 1.57 6.21
C ILE A 188 19.11 2.57 5.10
N LEU A 189 18.09 3.41 5.25
CA LEU A 189 17.75 4.43 4.24
C LEU A 189 18.88 5.43 4.02
N THR A 190 19.58 5.82 5.09
CA THR A 190 20.75 6.71 4.99
C THR A 190 21.86 6.08 4.16
N VAL A 191 22.12 4.79 4.35
CA VAL A 191 23.13 4.06 3.56
C VAL A 191 22.68 3.89 2.10
N ALA A 192 21.39 3.68 1.87
CA ALA A 192 20.79 3.63 0.54
C ALA A 192 20.76 5.00 -0.18
N GLY A 193 21.10 6.09 0.50
CA GLY A 193 21.02 7.45 -0.04
C GLY A 193 19.59 7.97 -0.18
N ASP A 194 18.62 7.32 0.46
CA ASP A 194 17.20 7.65 0.36
C ASP A 194 16.79 8.67 1.43
N THR A 195 16.37 9.86 0.98
CA THR A 195 16.05 11.00 1.85
C THR A 195 14.55 11.32 1.89
N GLY A 196 13.70 10.43 1.36
CA GLY A 196 12.26 10.66 1.36
C GLY A 196 11.65 10.69 2.77
N PRO A 197 10.41 11.18 2.92
CA PRO A 197 9.74 11.28 4.21
C PRO A 197 9.51 9.91 4.86
N THR A 198 9.72 9.80 6.16
CA THR A 198 9.55 8.55 6.90
C THR A 198 8.71 8.77 8.13
N ARG A 199 7.93 7.76 8.51
CA ARG A 199 7.25 7.73 9.80
C ARG A 199 7.33 6.33 10.37
N PHE A 200 8.25 6.18 11.31
CA PHE A 200 8.56 4.91 11.95
C PHE A 200 8.16 4.95 13.41
N ASP A 201 7.34 3.99 13.83
CA ASP A 201 6.99 3.82 15.23
C ASP A 201 8.25 3.45 16.03
N PRO A 202 8.57 4.17 17.13
CA PRO A 202 9.85 3.99 17.85
C PRO A 202 9.96 2.67 18.62
N GLY A 203 8.90 1.84 18.64
CA GLY A 203 8.82 0.60 19.38
C GLY A 203 9.57 -0.57 18.72
N GLY A 204 9.84 -1.61 19.52
CA GLY A 204 10.40 -2.87 19.04
C GLY A 204 11.55 -3.41 19.89
N PRO A 205 11.98 -4.65 19.63
CA PRO A 205 13.15 -5.23 20.28
C PRO A 205 14.44 -4.53 19.83
N ALA A 206 15.47 -4.64 20.67
CA ALA A 206 16.82 -4.27 20.27
C ALA A 206 17.35 -5.29 19.25
N LEU A 207 17.90 -4.79 18.14
CA LEU A 207 18.32 -5.59 17.00
C LEU A 207 19.84 -5.73 16.95
N THR A 208 20.30 -6.90 16.54
CA THR A 208 21.70 -7.16 16.17
C THR A 208 22.04 -6.40 14.90
N ALA A 209 23.33 -6.13 14.66
CA ALA A 209 23.79 -5.56 13.40
C ALA A 209 24.88 -6.47 12.85
N GLN A 210 24.71 -6.90 11.60
CA GLN A 210 25.68 -7.71 10.87
C GLN A 210 25.76 -7.17 9.44
N PRO A 211 26.92 -7.23 8.78
CA PRO A 211 27.01 -6.93 7.36
C PRO A 211 26.03 -7.80 6.55
N THR A 212 25.41 -7.19 5.55
CA THR A 212 24.42 -7.82 4.67
C THR A 212 24.70 -7.44 3.22
N GLU A 213 24.28 -8.29 2.30
CA GLU A 213 24.26 -8.02 0.84
C GLU A 213 22.82 -7.89 0.31
N ARG A 214 21.83 -7.98 1.20
CA ARG A 214 20.41 -7.78 0.85
C ARG A 214 20.20 -6.38 0.30
N SER A 215 19.20 -6.23 -0.57
CA SER A 215 18.74 -4.89 -0.94
C SER A 215 18.25 -4.12 0.31
N PRO A 216 18.29 -2.77 0.29
CA PRO A 216 17.71 -1.95 1.35
C PRO A 216 16.26 -2.34 1.71
N LEU A 217 15.43 -2.69 0.72
CA LEU A 217 14.05 -3.14 0.95
C LEU A 217 13.99 -4.45 1.73
N GLU A 218 14.69 -5.48 1.28
CA GLU A 218 14.71 -6.79 1.94
C GLU A 218 15.22 -6.67 3.37
N GLU A 219 16.28 -5.89 3.59
CA GLU A 219 16.81 -5.65 4.92
C GLU A 219 15.81 -4.87 5.81
N CYS A 220 15.11 -3.87 5.26
CA CYS A 220 14.04 -3.18 5.99
C CYS A 220 12.87 -4.12 6.34
N GLN A 221 12.51 -5.04 5.44
CA GLN A 221 11.47 -6.04 5.67
C GLN A 221 11.88 -7.03 6.77
N VAL A 222 13.14 -7.52 6.76
CA VAL A 222 13.69 -8.37 7.83
C VAL A 222 13.67 -7.63 9.17
N VAL A 223 14.03 -6.34 9.19
CA VAL A 223 13.97 -5.51 10.40
C VAL A 223 12.55 -5.36 10.92
N ALA A 224 11.57 -5.12 10.03
CA ALA A 224 10.17 -5.00 10.40
C ALA A 224 9.61 -6.32 10.96
N LEU A 225 9.85 -7.44 10.27
CA LEU A 225 9.47 -8.79 10.73
C LEU A 225 10.13 -9.17 12.06
N SER A 226 11.42 -8.86 12.22
CA SER A 226 12.17 -9.11 13.46
C SER A 226 11.60 -8.37 14.66
N ALA A 227 10.82 -7.30 14.42
CA ALA A 227 10.12 -6.52 15.41
C ALA A 227 8.61 -6.84 15.51
N GLY A 228 8.10 -7.77 14.69
CA GLY A 228 6.69 -8.13 14.59
C GLY A 228 5.82 -7.05 13.94
N GLY A 229 6.44 -6.08 13.24
CA GLY A 229 5.78 -4.96 12.61
C GLY A 229 5.55 -5.14 11.11
N ILE A 230 5.06 -4.07 10.47
CA ILE A 230 4.86 -4.01 9.02
C ILE A 230 5.54 -2.75 8.46
N LEU A 231 5.96 -2.84 7.19
CA LEU A 231 6.57 -1.75 6.43
C LEU A 231 5.86 -1.60 5.09
N TYR A 232 5.45 -0.38 4.73
CA TYR A 232 4.83 -0.09 3.44
C TYR A 232 5.02 1.38 3.07
N ALA A 233 4.84 1.73 1.80
CA ALA A 233 4.78 3.11 1.35
C ALA A 233 3.32 3.61 1.35
N ASP A 234 3.09 4.81 1.88
CA ASP A 234 1.80 5.50 1.76
C ASP A 234 1.65 6.14 0.37
N ALA A 235 0.42 6.49 -0.01
CA ALA A 235 0.11 7.12 -1.29
C ALA A 235 0.77 8.51 -1.47
N ASP A 236 1.26 9.15 -0.41
CA ASP A 236 2.03 10.40 -0.49
C ASP A 236 3.56 10.19 -0.62
N GLY A 237 4.02 8.94 -0.66
CA GLY A 237 5.43 8.55 -0.76
C GLY A 237 6.14 8.46 0.60
N THR A 238 5.44 8.65 1.71
CA THR A 238 5.98 8.44 3.06
C THR A 238 6.18 6.94 3.31
N LEU A 239 7.40 6.55 3.70
CA LEU A 239 7.66 5.19 4.14
C LEU A 239 7.20 5.03 5.59
N LEU A 240 6.29 4.09 5.83
CA LEU A 240 5.67 3.83 7.12
C LEU A 240 6.16 2.52 7.71
N TYR A 241 6.59 2.57 8.95
CA TYR A 241 6.81 1.37 9.78
C TYR A 241 5.90 1.45 10.99
N ARG A 242 5.12 0.38 11.19
CA ARG A 242 4.26 0.21 12.35
C ARG A 242 4.75 -0.99 13.13
N ASP A 243 4.82 -0.85 14.45
CA ASP A 243 5.28 -1.93 15.32
C ASP A 243 4.26 -3.08 15.43
N GLN A 244 4.49 -4.04 16.32
CA GLN A 244 3.58 -5.16 16.61
C GLN A 244 2.12 -4.79 16.95
N LEU A 245 1.81 -3.50 17.14
CA LEU A 245 0.47 -2.98 17.42
C LEU A 245 -0.19 -2.39 16.16
N TRP A 246 0.33 -2.67 14.97
CA TRP A 246 -0.19 -2.18 13.69
C TRP A 246 -1.68 -2.51 13.46
N THR A 247 -2.21 -3.57 14.07
CA THR A 247 -3.64 -3.93 14.05
C THR A 247 -4.56 -2.90 14.72
N ARG A 248 -3.99 -1.90 15.43
CA ARG A 248 -4.72 -0.73 15.93
C ARG A 248 -5.11 0.25 14.82
N GLY A 249 -4.62 0.05 13.61
CA GLY A 249 -4.78 0.96 12.49
C GLY A 249 -3.82 2.14 12.56
N ARG A 250 -4.06 3.12 11.71
CA ARG A 250 -3.30 4.38 11.69
C ARG A 250 -3.77 5.34 12.77
N ASP A 251 -2.83 6.01 13.43
CA ASP A 251 -3.14 6.99 14.48
C ASP A 251 -3.68 8.32 13.92
N ASP A 252 -3.49 8.55 12.61
CA ASP A 252 -3.93 9.76 11.91
C ASP A 252 -5.29 9.60 11.23
N GLN A 253 -5.95 8.45 11.42
CA GLN A 253 -7.29 8.21 10.92
C GLN A 253 -8.31 8.84 11.89
N PRO A 254 -8.98 9.95 11.53
CA PRO A 254 -9.83 10.69 12.47
C PRO A 254 -11.14 9.96 12.79
N THR A 255 -11.64 9.15 11.84
CA THR A 255 -12.90 8.43 11.94
C THR A 255 -12.78 7.09 11.23
N VAL A 256 -13.29 6.02 11.86
CA VAL A 256 -13.38 4.69 11.25
C VAL A 256 -14.67 4.62 10.41
N PRO A 257 -14.59 4.56 9.07
CA PRO A 257 -15.77 4.42 8.23
C PRO A 257 -16.46 3.07 8.47
N VAL A 258 -17.79 3.08 8.36
CA VAL A 258 -18.61 1.87 8.43
C VAL A 258 -19.11 1.57 7.03
N PHE A 259 -18.79 0.38 6.54
CA PHE A 259 -19.22 -0.16 5.26
C PHE A 259 -20.25 -1.25 5.45
N SER A 260 -21.04 -1.53 4.42
CA SER A 260 -21.97 -2.65 4.40
C SER A 260 -22.36 -3.01 2.98
N ASP A 261 -22.64 -4.27 2.70
CA ASP A 261 -23.21 -4.74 1.43
C ASP A 261 -24.74 -4.74 1.43
N ASN A 262 -25.38 -4.70 2.62
CA ASN A 262 -26.82 -4.71 2.76
C ASN A 262 -27.29 -3.95 4.01
N VAL A 263 -27.76 -2.73 3.83
CA VAL A 263 -28.27 -1.93 4.96
C VAL A 263 -29.76 -1.73 4.81
N CYS A 264 -30.54 -2.32 5.72
CA CYS A 264 -31.96 -1.99 5.88
C CYS A 264 -32.16 -0.71 6.70
N THR A 265 -31.19 -0.33 7.55
CA THR A 265 -31.22 0.86 8.41
C THR A 265 -29.81 1.38 8.75
N GLY A 266 -29.52 2.67 8.60
CA GLY A 266 -28.30 3.31 9.14
C GLY A 266 -27.53 4.20 8.16
N ASP A 267 -26.40 4.74 8.63
CA ASP A 267 -25.51 5.66 7.90
C ASP A 267 -24.30 4.96 7.26
N ALA A 268 -24.30 3.62 7.20
CA ALA A 268 -23.19 2.86 6.63
C ALA A 268 -23.05 3.11 5.12
N VAL A 269 -21.81 3.13 4.66
CA VAL A 269 -21.45 3.27 3.25
C VAL A 269 -21.74 1.94 2.56
N VAL A 270 -22.72 1.94 1.67
CA VAL A 270 -23.06 0.72 0.93
C VAL A 270 -22.04 0.46 -0.16
N VAL A 271 -21.52 -0.75 -0.19
CA VAL A 271 -20.48 -1.20 -1.10
C VAL A 271 -21.01 -2.23 -2.09
N TRP A 272 -20.24 -2.47 -3.13
CA TRP A 272 -20.53 -3.45 -4.17
C TRP A 272 -19.58 -4.65 -4.05
N ASP A 273 -20.04 -5.81 -4.53
CA ASP A 273 -19.25 -7.03 -4.67
C ASP A 273 -18.41 -7.39 -3.43
N ALA A 274 -19.02 -7.29 -2.25
CA ALA A 274 -18.36 -7.68 -1.01
C ALA A 274 -18.13 -9.20 -0.96
N GLU A 275 -16.86 -9.59 -0.88
CA GLU A 275 -16.44 -10.97 -0.70
C GLU A 275 -16.26 -11.24 0.80
N LEU A 276 -17.25 -11.87 1.42
CA LEU A 276 -17.14 -12.37 2.79
C LEU A 276 -16.45 -13.72 2.79
N SER A 277 -15.44 -13.90 3.65
CA SER A 277 -14.69 -15.14 3.75
C SER A 277 -14.59 -15.64 5.20
N THR A 278 -14.57 -16.96 5.31
CA THR A 278 -14.10 -17.69 6.49
C THR A 278 -12.96 -18.57 6.02
N ASP A 279 -11.76 -18.40 6.56
CA ASP A 279 -10.56 -19.05 6.07
C ASP A 279 -9.72 -19.62 7.23
N ASP A 280 -9.15 -20.81 6.98
CA ASP A 280 -8.23 -21.53 7.84
C ASP A 280 -6.86 -21.78 7.19
N GLU A 281 -6.63 -21.30 5.95
CA GLU A 281 -5.44 -21.57 5.14
C GLU A 281 -4.14 -21.04 5.79
N HIS A 282 -4.22 -20.00 6.63
CA HIS A 282 -3.09 -19.42 7.36
C HIS A 282 -3.16 -19.61 8.88
N LEU A 283 -3.93 -20.59 9.36
CA LEU A 283 -4.04 -20.85 10.79
C LEU A 283 -2.74 -21.47 11.34
N ALA A 284 -2.08 -20.79 12.27
CA ALA A 284 -0.86 -21.28 12.91
C ALA A 284 -1.14 -21.79 14.33
N THR A 285 -0.80 -23.05 14.59
CA THR A 285 -0.84 -23.62 15.95
C THR A 285 0.46 -23.40 16.71
N LYS A 286 1.55 -23.13 15.99
CA LYS A 286 2.91 -23.01 16.52
C LYS A 286 3.69 -22.02 15.66
N VAL A 287 4.36 -21.08 16.31
CA VAL A 287 5.32 -20.17 15.65
C VAL A 287 6.71 -20.48 16.18
N THR A 288 7.66 -20.76 15.28
CA THR A 288 9.07 -21.00 15.64
C THR A 288 9.95 -19.98 14.96
N LEU A 289 10.66 -19.19 15.75
CA LEU A 289 11.54 -18.13 15.24
C LEU A 289 12.97 -18.42 15.67
N THR A 290 13.92 -18.17 14.77
CA THR A 290 15.35 -18.33 15.03
C THR A 290 16.06 -17.04 14.66
N ASN A 291 16.90 -16.51 15.56
CA ASN A 291 17.68 -15.31 15.26
C ASN A 291 19.00 -15.63 14.55
N VAL A 292 19.68 -14.59 14.07
CA VAL A 292 21.01 -14.66 13.45
C VAL A 292 22.10 -15.31 14.33
N ALA A 293 21.90 -15.37 15.65
CA ALA A 293 22.81 -16.03 16.59
C ALA A 293 22.45 -17.51 16.85
N GLY A 294 21.44 -18.06 16.17
CA GLY A 294 20.97 -19.44 16.32
C GLY A 294 20.09 -19.69 17.55
N THR A 295 19.71 -18.64 18.30
CA THR A 295 18.74 -18.77 19.39
C THR A 295 17.37 -19.03 18.78
N THR A 296 16.69 -20.08 19.23
CA THR A 296 15.35 -20.45 18.76
C THR A 296 14.33 -20.28 19.88
N VAL A 297 13.19 -19.70 19.55
CA VAL A 297 12.04 -19.52 20.44
C VAL A 297 10.81 -20.16 19.82
N THR A 298 9.82 -20.49 20.65
CA THR A 298 8.60 -21.15 20.18
C THR A 298 7.40 -20.63 20.94
N ALA A 299 6.38 -20.19 20.21
CA ALA A 299 5.04 -19.94 20.73
C ALA A 299 4.13 -21.09 20.28
N THR A 300 3.17 -21.50 21.12
CA THR A 300 2.20 -22.55 20.79
C THR A 300 0.84 -22.13 21.31
N THR A 301 -0.20 -22.36 20.52
CA THR A 301 -1.58 -22.05 20.93
C THR A 301 -1.97 -22.89 22.14
N ASN A 302 -2.82 -22.32 23.00
CA ASN A 302 -3.44 -23.06 24.10
C ASN A 302 -4.85 -23.54 23.74
N ASP A 303 -5.32 -23.28 22.52
CA ASP A 303 -6.66 -23.70 22.10
C ASP A 303 -6.70 -25.24 21.93
N PRO A 304 -7.44 -25.96 22.79
CA PRO A 304 -7.49 -27.42 22.74
C PRO A 304 -8.16 -27.96 21.47
N LEU A 305 -8.93 -27.14 20.75
CA LEU A 305 -9.53 -27.52 19.47
C LEU A 305 -8.47 -27.50 18.35
N LEU A 306 -7.63 -26.46 18.33
CA LEU A 306 -6.55 -26.36 17.35
C LEU A 306 -5.44 -27.38 17.60
N LEU A 307 -5.19 -27.73 18.86
CA LEU A 307 -4.22 -28.75 19.26
C LEU A 307 -4.64 -30.19 18.92
N GLN A 308 -5.89 -30.44 18.53
CA GLN A 308 -6.34 -31.77 18.06
C GLN A 308 -5.97 -32.03 16.60
N GLY A 309 -5.67 -30.98 15.83
CA GLY A 309 -5.19 -31.08 14.45
C GLY A 309 -3.70 -31.40 14.33
N GLN A 310 -3.23 -31.60 13.09
CA GLN A 310 -1.79 -31.55 12.82
C GLN A 310 -1.31 -30.12 13.07
N PRO A 311 -0.18 -29.93 13.79
CA PRO A 311 0.31 -28.60 14.04
C PRO A 311 0.72 -27.97 12.70
N TYR A 312 0.21 -26.78 12.42
CA TYR A 312 0.71 -25.93 11.33
C TYR A 312 1.80 -25.03 11.91
N PRO A 313 3.09 -25.30 11.60
CA PRO A 313 4.20 -24.47 12.06
C PRO A 313 4.38 -23.28 11.13
N LEU A 314 4.38 -22.07 11.68
CA LEU A 314 4.81 -20.86 10.98
C LEU A 314 6.25 -20.52 11.39
N THR A 315 7.07 -20.14 10.41
CA THR A 315 8.47 -19.73 10.57
C THR A 315 8.75 -18.54 9.67
N HIS A 316 9.66 -17.65 10.06
CA HIS A 316 10.17 -16.63 9.15
C HIS A 316 11.14 -17.26 8.13
N PRO A 317 11.19 -16.74 6.89
CA PRO A 317 12.08 -17.26 5.85
C PRO A 317 13.56 -17.00 6.17
N ASP A 318 13.84 -15.87 6.81
CA ASP A 318 15.17 -15.43 7.21
C ASP A 318 15.36 -15.47 8.74
N PRO A 319 16.60 -15.63 9.24
CA PRO A 319 16.88 -15.48 10.66
C PRO A 319 16.61 -14.06 11.15
N ASP A 320 15.84 -13.94 12.22
CA ASP A 320 15.49 -12.66 12.82
C ASP A 320 16.69 -11.96 13.47
N GLN A 321 16.56 -10.65 13.68
CA GLN A 321 17.63 -9.82 14.22
C GLN A 321 17.51 -9.54 15.72
N TRP A 322 16.48 -10.00 16.42
CA TRP A 322 16.31 -9.74 17.86
C TRP A 322 17.50 -10.28 18.70
N THR A 323 17.88 -9.54 19.74
CA THR A 323 19.12 -9.82 20.51
C THR A 323 18.94 -10.85 21.62
N THR A 324 17.75 -10.99 22.21
CA THR A 324 17.50 -11.85 23.37
C THR A 324 16.33 -12.80 23.16
N ALA A 325 16.38 -13.98 23.80
CA ALA A 325 15.27 -14.95 23.74
C ALA A 325 13.93 -14.38 24.24
N ALA A 326 13.95 -13.47 25.22
CA ALA A 326 12.74 -12.82 25.73
C ALA A 326 12.08 -11.92 24.66
N GLN A 327 12.89 -11.20 23.88
CA GLN A 327 12.41 -10.39 22.76
C GLN A 327 11.85 -11.27 21.65
N GLY A 328 12.59 -12.30 21.24
CA GLY A 328 12.12 -13.26 20.25
C GLY A 328 10.80 -13.92 20.67
N GLN A 329 10.66 -14.29 21.94
CA GLN A 329 9.42 -14.88 22.46
C GLN A 329 8.24 -13.91 22.38
N ALA A 330 8.47 -12.61 22.64
CA ALA A 330 7.42 -11.60 22.51
C ALA A 330 6.93 -11.48 21.06
N VAL A 331 7.85 -11.48 20.08
CA VAL A 331 7.53 -11.48 18.65
C VAL A 331 6.78 -12.75 18.27
N ALA A 332 7.28 -13.93 18.65
CA ALA A 332 6.62 -15.20 18.35
C ALA A 332 5.18 -15.28 18.91
N ASN A 333 4.95 -14.74 20.11
CA ASN A 333 3.62 -14.66 20.70
C ASN A 333 2.71 -13.67 19.95
N ALA A 334 3.26 -12.51 19.54
CA ALA A 334 2.52 -11.53 18.76
C ALA A 334 2.11 -12.09 17.40
N THR A 335 3.05 -12.72 16.69
CA THR A 335 2.78 -13.44 15.43
C THR A 335 1.72 -14.51 15.65
N LEU A 336 1.88 -15.38 16.67
CA LEU A 336 0.88 -16.42 16.94
C LEU A 336 -0.52 -15.84 17.16
N ASN A 337 -0.67 -14.75 17.91
CA ASN A 337 -1.97 -14.13 18.17
C ASN A 337 -2.68 -13.59 16.90
N LEU A 338 -1.95 -13.39 15.80
CA LEU A 338 -2.51 -12.99 14.51
C LEU A 338 -3.07 -14.20 13.74
N TYR A 339 -2.42 -15.36 13.87
CA TYR A 339 -2.72 -16.56 13.07
C TYR A 339 -3.37 -17.69 13.89
N ASP A 340 -3.54 -17.56 15.20
CA ASP A 340 -4.11 -18.63 16.06
C ASP A 340 -5.64 -18.61 16.16
N LYS A 341 -6.31 -17.79 15.34
CA LYS A 341 -7.77 -17.67 15.31
C LYS A 341 -8.28 -17.92 13.90
N LEU A 342 -9.42 -18.60 13.82
CA LEU A 342 -10.15 -18.73 12.56
C LEU A 342 -10.42 -17.33 11.99
N THR A 343 -10.03 -17.13 10.74
CA THR A 343 -10.20 -15.86 10.08
C THR A 343 -11.63 -15.76 9.58
N VAL A 344 -12.38 -14.77 10.07
CA VAL A 344 -13.57 -14.27 9.38
C VAL A 344 -13.26 -12.86 8.91
N GLY A 345 -13.63 -12.50 7.69
CA GLY A 345 -13.31 -11.19 7.15
C GLY A 345 -14.11 -10.80 5.93
N VAL A 346 -13.92 -9.55 5.51
CA VAL A 346 -14.33 -9.06 4.20
C VAL A 346 -13.06 -8.98 3.34
N ARG A 347 -12.87 -9.94 2.44
CA ARG A 347 -11.62 -10.04 1.68
C ARG A 347 -11.46 -8.85 0.74
N ARG A 348 -12.54 -8.49 0.03
CA ARG A 348 -12.59 -7.37 -0.91
C ARG A 348 -14.00 -6.78 -1.00
N PHE A 349 -14.10 -5.50 -1.34
CA PHE A 349 -15.32 -4.86 -1.83
C PHE A 349 -14.98 -3.68 -2.74
N GLU A 350 -15.98 -3.11 -3.41
CA GLU A 350 -15.82 -2.02 -4.37
C GLU A 350 -16.66 -0.79 -4.04
N LEU A 351 -16.10 0.39 -4.33
CA LEU A 351 -16.78 1.68 -4.27
C LEU A 351 -16.83 2.30 -5.67
N HIS A 352 -18.03 2.56 -6.17
CA HIS A 352 -18.23 3.27 -7.44
C HIS A 352 -18.44 4.76 -7.18
N LEU A 353 -17.41 5.58 -7.36
CA LEU A 353 -17.45 6.99 -6.94
C LEU A 353 -18.40 7.85 -7.79
N LEU A 354 -18.74 7.38 -9.00
CA LEU A 354 -19.67 8.04 -9.90
C LEU A 354 -21.14 7.64 -9.69
N ASP A 355 -21.45 6.81 -8.69
CA ASP A 355 -22.83 6.43 -8.39
C ASP A 355 -23.66 7.68 -8.02
N PRO A 356 -24.70 8.04 -8.81
CA PRO A 356 -25.49 9.25 -8.55
C PRO A 356 -26.36 9.13 -7.30
N THR A 357 -26.55 7.92 -6.76
CA THR A 357 -27.43 7.69 -5.61
C THR A 357 -26.75 8.02 -4.28
N ARG A 358 -25.42 8.04 -4.23
CA ARG A 358 -24.63 8.23 -3.00
C ARG A 358 -23.32 8.95 -3.27
N SER A 359 -22.98 9.92 -2.42
CA SER A 359 -21.66 10.54 -2.49
C SER A 359 -20.63 9.69 -1.76
N LEU A 360 -19.80 8.98 -2.53
CA LEU A 360 -18.72 8.12 -2.00
C LEU A 360 -17.34 8.79 -2.09
N TRP A 361 -17.26 9.97 -2.69
CA TRP A 361 -16.02 10.66 -3.03
C TRP A 361 -15.01 10.72 -1.88
N ARG A 362 -15.41 11.29 -0.74
CA ARG A 362 -14.49 11.47 0.39
C ARG A 362 -14.00 10.13 0.93
N THR A 363 -14.89 9.16 1.13
CA THR A 363 -14.52 7.85 1.68
C THR A 363 -13.63 7.07 0.71
N GLY A 364 -13.89 7.17 -0.61
CA GLY A 364 -13.13 6.48 -1.63
C GLY A 364 -11.72 7.04 -1.85
N ILE A 365 -11.55 8.37 -1.87
CA ILE A 365 -10.25 9.01 -2.15
C ILE A 365 -9.35 9.16 -0.91
N ASP A 366 -9.92 9.17 0.30
CA ASP A 366 -9.16 9.32 1.56
C ASP A 366 -8.71 7.96 2.14
N MET A 367 -9.11 6.84 1.54
CA MET A 367 -8.75 5.52 2.06
C MET A 367 -7.27 5.23 1.81
N ARG A 368 -6.58 4.71 2.83
CA ARG A 368 -5.13 4.42 2.82
C ARG A 368 -4.83 3.03 3.36
N LEU A 369 -3.69 2.48 2.97
CA LEU A 369 -3.14 1.27 3.57
C LEU A 369 -2.96 1.47 5.08
N GLY A 370 -3.34 0.46 5.86
CA GLY A 370 -3.30 0.50 7.32
C GLY A 370 -4.53 1.17 7.97
N ASP A 371 -5.45 1.75 7.21
CA ASP A 371 -6.70 2.28 7.77
C ASP A 371 -7.53 1.19 8.42
N ARG A 372 -8.21 1.53 9.50
CA ARG A 372 -9.26 0.70 10.05
C ARG A 372 -10.56 0.93 9.33
N ILE A 373 -11.28 -0.14 9.08
CA ILE A 373 -12.66 -0.07 8.63
C ILE A 373 -13.53 -0.92 9.54
N ARG A 374 -14.81 -0.58 9.58
CA ARG A 374 -15.84 -1.44 10.14
C ARG A 374 -16.73 -1.91 8.98
N PHE A 375 -17.04 -3.19 8.90
CA PHE A 375 -17.95 -3.74 7.90
C PHE A 375 -19.12 -4.42 8.58
N GLN A 376 -20.33 -4.14 8.12
CA GLN A 376 -21.58 -4.64 8.68
C GLN A 376 -22.35 -5.40 7.60
N HIS A 377 -22.86 -6.58 7.95
CA HIS A 377 -23.78 -7.34 7.11
C HIS A 377 -25.03 -7.68 7.92
N ASP A 378 -26.18 -7.20 7.48
CA ASP A 378 -27.47 -7.44 8.10
C ASP A 378 -28.17 -8.60 7.40
N PHE A 379 -28.44 -9.69 8.12
CA PHE A 379 -29.17 -10.83 7.59
C PHE A 379 -30.58 -10.93 8.21
N PRO A 380 -31.59 -11.32 7.41
CA PRO A 380 -32.94 -11.50 7.92
C PRO A 380 -32.98 -12.68 8.90
N VAL A 381 -33.56 -12.47 10.08
CA VAL A 381 -33.80 -13.54 11.05
C VAL A 381 -35.19 -14.14 10.79
N PRO A 382 -35.35 -15.48 10.79
CA PRO A 382 -36.63 -16.14 10.50
C PRO A 382 -37.82 -15.70 11.36
N SER A 383 -37.59 -15.11 12.54
CA SER A 383 -38.65 -14.62 13.43
C SER A 383 -39.32 -13.33 12.95
N GLY A 384 -38.79 -12.65 11.92
CA GLY A 384 -39.41 -11.47 11.30
C GLY A 384 -39.47 -10.20 12.16
N VAL A 385 -38.89 -10.22 13.37
CA VAL A 385 -38.93 -9.10 14.33
C VAL A 385 -37.54 -8.51 14.60
N ASP A 386 -36.46 -9.22 14.27
CA ASP A 386 -35.08 -8.77 14.51
C ASP A 386 -34.22 -8.96 13.25
N VAL A 387 -33.21 -8.10 13.08
CA VAL A 387 -32.15 -8.22 12.09
C VAL A 387 -30.91 -8.74 12.80
N GLY A 388 -30.29 -9.80 12.26
CA GLY A 388 -29.01 -10.29 12.76
C GLY A 388 -27.92 -9.48 12.09
N THR A 389 -26.99 -8.94 12.88
CA THR A 389 -25.88 -8.16 12.34
C THR A 389 -24.57 -8.90 12.58
N PHE A 390 -23.83 -9.05 11.50
CA PHE A 390 -22.43 -9.44 11.47
C PHE A 390 -21.59 -8.17 11.38
N ASP A 391 -20.74 -7.91 12.36
CA ASP A 391 -20.01 -6.66 12.49
C ASP A 391 -18.52 -6.92 12.73
N ILE A 392 -17.69 -6.54 11.75
CA ILE A 392 -16.26 -6.80 11.76
C ILE A 392 -15.47 -5.50 11.69
N THR A 393 -14.32 -5.49 12.34
CA THR A 393 -13.28 -4.47 12.15
C THR A 393 -12.11 -5.14 11.44
N ALA A 394 -11.62 -4.51 10.37
CA ALA A 394 -10.47 -4.99 9.59
C ALA A 394 -9.52 -3.84 9.27
N ILE A 395 -8.32 -4.18 8.79
CA ILE A 395 -7.31 -3.21 8.32
C ILE A 395 -7.25 -3.26 6.81
N VAL A 396 -7.23 -2.10 6.16
CA VAL A 396 -7.03 -2.01 4.71
C VAL A 396 -5.62 -2.47 4.37
N SER A 397 -5.51 -3.56 3.61
CA SER A 397 -4.25 -4.17 3.16
C SER A 397 -4.01 -3.96 1.68
N THR A 398 -5.05 -3.65 0.91
CA THR A 398 -4.95 -3.42 -0.54
C THR A 398 -5.88 -2.27 -0.93
N ILE A 399 -5.42 -1.39 -1.80
CA ILE A 399 -6.24 -0.37 -2.45
C ILE A 399 -5.95 -0.39 -3.93
N THR A 400 -7.01 -0.40 -4.73
CA THR A 400 -6.94 -0.27 -6.17
C THR A 400 -7.79 0.91 -6.61
N HIS A 401 -7.30 1.67 -7.59
CA HIS A 401 -8.10 2.69 -8.27
C HIS A 401 -8.08 2.39 -9.76
N GLU A 402 -9.27 2.21 -10.32
CA GLU A 402 -9.48 2.12 -11.76
C GLU A 402 -10.25 3.36 -12.20
N ILE A 403 -9.54 4.27 -12.86
CA ILE A 403 -10.07 5.56 -13.29
C ILE A 403 -10.07 5.58 -14.82
N THR A 404 -11.23 5.76 -15.40
CA THR A 404 -11.47 5.97 -16.84
C THR A 404 -12.42 7.16 -17.00
N PRO A 405 -12.56 7.78 -18.18
CA PRO A 405 -13.55 8.83 -18.38
C PRO A 405 -14.97 8.41 -18.00
N GLU A 406 -15.30 7.11 -18.04
CA GLU A 406 -16.63 6.59 -17.79
C GLU A 406 -16.84 6.08 -16.35
N ALA A 407 -15.77 5.73 -15.63
CA ALA A 407 -15.86 5.10 -14.32
C ALA A 407 -14.70 5.48 -13.40
N TRP A 408 -15.00 5.56 -12.10
CA TRP A 408 -13.99 5.55 -11.05
C TRP A 408 -14.39 4.52 -10.00
N VAL A 409 -13.69 3.39 -10.02
CA VAL A 409 -13.89 2.26 -9.10
C VAL A 409 -12.72 2.22 -8.13
N VAL A 410 -13.03 2.09 -6.83
CA VAL A 410 -12.04 1.86 -5.78
C VAL A 410 -12.26 0.48 -5.21
N GLY A 411 -11.33 -0.44 -5.47
CA GLY A 411 -11.33 -1.77 -4.86
C GLY A 411 -10.54 -1.75 -3.56
N VAL A 412 -11.13 -2.26 -2.49
CA VAL A 412 -10.52 -2.29 -1.15
C VAL A 412 -10.36 -3.73 -0.72
N GLY A 413 -9.13 -4.15 -0.46
CA GLY A 413 -8.82 -5.43 0.19
C GLY A 413 -8.48 -5.24 1.65
N THR A 414 -8.86 -6.18 2.50
CA THR A 414 -8.59 -6.08 3.95
C THR A 414 -7.89 -7.31 4.51
N THR A 415 -7.26 -7.12 5.67
CA THR A 415 -6.74 -8.20 6.49
C THR A 415 -7.89 -9.06 7.04
N PRO A 416 -7.58 -10.26 7.57
CA PRO A 416 -8.42 -10.90 8.58
C PRO A 416 -9.01 -9.89 9.59
N ALA A 417 -10.22 -10.15 10.08
CA ALA A 417 -10.84 -9.25 11.05
C ALA A 417 -9.99 -9.17 12.33
N VAL A 418 -9.66 -7.96 12.75
CA VAL A 418 -9.00 -7.69 14.03
C VAL A 418 -9.97 -7.79 15.20
N ALA A 419 -11.28 -7.63 14.93
CA ALA A 419 -12.36 -7.85 15.88
C ALA A 419 -13.63 -8.22 15.13
N ALA A 420 -14.42 -9.15 15.68
CA ALA A 420 -15.73 -9.52 15.14
C ALA A 420 -16.75 -9.61 16.27
N THR A 421 -17.91 -9.00 16.06
CA THR A 421 -19.11 -9.19 16.88
C THR A 421 -20.16 -9.88 16.03
N ILE A 422 -20.46 -11.12 16.39
CA ILE A 422 -21.52 -11.89 15.74
C ILE A 422 -22.66 -11.96 16.74
N THR A 423 -23.78 -11.31 16.43
CA THR A 423 -24.99 -11.44 17.25
C THR A 423 -25.59 -12.82 17.01
N GLN A 424 -25.07 -13.83 17.70
CA GLN A 424 -25.66 -15.16 17.71
C GLN A 424 -26.97 -15.13 18.50
N ARG A 425 -28.10 -14.99 17.82
CA ARG A 425 -29.36 -15.53 18.36
C ARG A 425 -29.45 -16.99 17.93
N TRP A 426 -29.11 -17.86 18.88
CA TRP A 426 -29.28 -19.29 18.79
C TRP A 426 -30.73 -19.63 18.44
N ASP A 427 -30.99 -20.04 17.20
CA ASP A 427 -31.90 -21.16 16.96
C ASP A 427 -31.03 -22.33 16.49
N ARG A 428 -31.06 -23.43 17.24
CA ARG A 428 -30.18 -24.61 17.11
C ARG A 428 -30.43 -25.44 15.83
N THR A 429 -31.03 -24.88 14.79
CA THR A 429 -31.59 -25.70 13.70
C THR A 429 -31.30 -25.26 12.27
N GLN A 430 -30.66 -24.11 12.00
CA GLN A 430 -30.69 -23.57 10.62
C GLN A 430 -29.37 -23.15 9.94
N TRP A 431 -28.21 -23.41 10.55
CA TRP A 431 -26.94 -23.35 9.83
C TRP A 431 -26.26 -24.72 9.81
N MET A 432 -26.99 -25.74 9.33
CA MET A 432 -26.36 -26.92 8.73
C MET A 432 -26.27 -26.64 7.23
N TRP A 433 -25.12 -26.19 6.76
CA TRP A 433 -24.78 -26.38 5.35
C TRP A 433 -24.49 -27.88 5.20
N ASP A 434 -25.54 -28.65 4.90
CA ASP A 434 -25.55 -30.08 4.55
C ASP A 434 -24.53 -31.00 5.25
N GLN A 435 -24.84 -31.48 6.46
CA GLN A 435 -24.57 -32.88 6.88
C GLN A 435 -25.20 -33.19 8.23
N ALA A 436 -25.97 -34.28 8.29
CA ALA A 436 -26.70 -34.73 9.49
C ALA A 436 -25.81 -35.26 10.63
N ASP A 437 -24.50 -35.39 10.40
CA ASP A 437 -23.57 -36.06 11.31
C ASP A 437 -22.40 -35.17 11.78
N ALA A 438 -22.40 -33.87 11.42
CA ALA A 438 -21.35 -32.94 11.84
C ALA A 438 -21.57 -32.49 13.30
N VAL A 439 -21.08 -33.30 14.24
CA VAL A 439 -20.97 -32.93 15.65
C VAL A 439 -19.79 -31.99 15.81
N TRP A 440 -20.02 -30.69 15.73
CA TRP A 440 -19.11 -29.69 16.31
C TRP A 440 -19.40 -29.60 17.81
N ARG A 441 -18.43 -30.04 18.63
CA ARG A 441 -18.43 -29.92 20.09
C ARG A 441 -17.31 -29.02 20.55
#